data_AF-A0A447TJG8-F1
#
_entry.id   AF-A0A447TJG8-F1
#
_cell.length_a   1.000
_cell.length_b   1.000
_cell.length_c   1.000
_cell.angle_alpha   90.00
_cell.angle_beta   90.00
_cell.angle_gamma   90.00
#
_symmetry.space_group_name_H-M   'P 1'
#
loop_
_entity.id
_entity.type
_entity.pdbx_description
1 polymer ?
#
loop_
_entity_poly.entity_id
_entity_poly.type
_entity_poly.pdbx_seq_one_letter_code
_entity_poly.pdbx_strand_id
1 'polypeptide(L)'
;MARKWPAGLQNDAYARHVDDKVTPYPLDVLGAQTEGMIGYMVEQELGNVLPFEVPFATILTQTEVDANDPAFKNPTKFVGPVYSKEEAEKLAAEKGWTVKADGQYYRRVVPSPKPKRISRCARSSG
;
A
#
# COMPACT_ATOMS: atom_id res chain seq x y z
N MET A 1 -22.62 0.44 -7.30
CA MET A 1 -21.46 0.35 -8.23
C MET A 1 -20.19 0.35 -7.40
N ALA A 2 -19.53 -0.79 -7.24
CA ALA A 2 -18.26 -0.88 -6.51
C ALA A 2 -17.13 -0.32 -7.39
N ARG A 3 -16.64 0.87 -7.08
CA ARG A 3 -15.45 1.45 -7.73
C ARG A 3 -14.23 0.68 -7.23
N LYS A 4 -13.65 -0.13 -8.12
CA LYS A 4 -12.42 -0.89 -7.90
C LYS A 4 -11.27 0.10 -7.69
N TRP A 5 -10.68 0.18 -6.50
CA TRP A 5 -9.57 1.09 -6.21
C TRP A 5 -8.29 0.62 -6.94
N PRO A 6 -7.66 1.46 -7.78
CA PRO A 6 -6.65 1.02 -8.75
C PRO A 6 -5.19 1.11 -8.27
N ALA A 7 -4.89 1.11 -6.97
CA ALA A 7 -3.50 1.17 -6.50
C ALA A 7 -2.62 0.04 -7.11
N GLY A 8 -3.20 -1.15 -7.35
CA GLY A 8 -2.51 -2.22 -8.09
C GLY A 8 -2.43 -1.99 -9.60
N LEU A 9 -3.35 -1.22 -10.19
CA LEU A 9 -3.45 -0.99 -11.63
C LEU A 9 -2.35 -0.05 -12.14
N GLN A 10 -1.94 0.95 -11.35
CA GLN A 10 -0.84 1.84 -11.72
C GLN A 10 0.51 1.11 -11.70
N ASN A 11 0.79 0.32 -10.66
CA ASN A 11 2.04 -0.44 -10.58
C ASN A 11 2.15 -1.49 -11.72
N ASP A 12 1.05 -2.20 -12.01
CA ASP A 12 0.98 -3.12 -13.15
C ASP A 12 0.97 -2.40 -14.52
N ALA A 13 0.58 -1.12 -14.58
CA ALA A 13 0.62 -0.32 -15.82
C ALA A 13 2.05 0.14 -16.14
N TYR A 14 2.83 0.59 -15.17
CA TYR A 14 4.23 0.99 -15.39
C TYR A 14 5.12 -0.20 -15.76
N ALA A 15 4.89 -1.37 -15.16
CA ALA A 15 5.59 -2.59 -15.52
C ALA A 15 5.33 -3.05 -16.98
N ARG A 16 4.25 -2.59 -17.63
CA ARG A 16 3.90 -2.98 -19.01
C ARG A 16 4.26 -1.98 -20.10
N HIS A 17 4.59 -0.72 -19.78
CA HIS A 17 4.73 0.34 -20.79
C HIS A 17 6.16 0.84 -21.03
N VAL A 18 7.14 0.44 -20.20
CA VAL A 18 8.52 0.94 -20.30
C VAL A 18 9.50 -0.21 -20.12
N ASP A 19 9.69 -1.00 -21.19
CA ASP A 19 10.63 -2.15 -21.24
C ASP A 19 10.32 -3.25 -20.19
N ASP A 20 10.52 -4.53 -20.51
CA ASP A 20 10.25 -5.65 -19.57
C ASP A 20 11.21 -5.68 -18.34
N LYS A 21 11.86 -4.55 -18.04
CA LYS A 21 12.92 -4.34 -17.05
C LYS A 21 12.52 -3.42 -15.90
N VAL A 22 11.34 -2.79 -15.93
CA VAL A 22 10.91 -1.94 -14.81
C VAL A 22 10.42 -2.80 -13.65
N THR A 23 11.19 -2.77 -12.57
CA THR A 23 10.84 -3.44 -11.32
C THR A 23 9.60 -2.77 -10.72
N PRO A 24 8.56 -3.52 -10.32
CA PRO A 24 7.41 -2.97 -9.63
C PRO A 24 7.84 -2.14 -8.42
N TYR A 25 7.17 -1.02 -8.16
CA TYR A 25 7.47 -0.21 -6.98
C TYR A 25 7.32 -1.05 -5.71
N PRO A 26 8.23 -0.90 -4.74
CA PRO A 26 8.13 -1.59 -3.47
C PRO A 26 6.88 -1.12 -2.70
N LEU A 27 6.39 -1.98 -1.80
CA LEU A 27 5.08 -1.81 -1.18
C LEU A 27 4.98 -0.55 -0.29
N ASP A 28 6.08 -0.10 0.27
CA ASP A 28 6.20 1.13 1.05
C ASP A 28 5.99 2.39 0.17
N VAL A 29 6.56 2.42 -1.04
CA VAL A 29 6.35 3.50 -2.02
C VAL A 29 4.88 3.54 -2.45
N LEU A 30 4.26 2.39 -2.69
CA LEU A 30 2.82 2.32 -2.97
C LEU A 30 1.96 2.78 -1.79
N GLY A 31 2.43 2.53 -0.56
CA GLY A 31 1.82 3.04 0.67
C GLY A 31 1.85 4.57 0.72
N ALA A 32 3.03 5.17 0.48
CA ALA A 32 3.20 6.63 0.44
C ALA A 32 2.35 7.29 -0.67
N GLN A 33 2.26 6.65 -1.84
CA GLN A 33 1.36 7.10 -2.91
C GLN A 33 -0.10 7.11 -2.46
N THR A 34 -0.54 6.03 -1.80
CA THR A 34 -1.92 5.92 -1.29
C THR A 34 -2.22 6.98 -0.22
N GLU A 35 -1.26 7.27 0.65
CA GLU A 35 -1.36 8.34 1.65
C GLU A 35 -1.59 9.70 0.99
N GLY A 36 -0.78 10.07 -0.02
CA GLY A 36 -0.96 11.32 -0.75
C GLY A 36 -2.29 11.41 -1.48
N MET A 37 -2.75 10.32 -2.11
CA MET A 37 -4.06 10.30 -2.78
C MET A 37 -5.23 10.48 -1.80
N ILE A 38 -5.19 9.80 -0.65
CA ILE A 38 -6.23 9.91 0.39
C ILE A 38 -6.19 11.32 1.00
N GLY A 39 -5.01 11.79 1.36
CA GLY A 39 -4.81 13.13 1.92
C GLY A 39 -5.35 14.22 1.01
N TYR A 40 -5.02 14.17 -0.28
CA TYR A 40 -5.55 15.10 -1.28
C TYR A 40 -7.09 15.14 -1.28
N MET A 41 -7.75 13.97 -1.31
CA MET A 41 -9.21 13.93 -1.30
C MET A 41 -9.79 14.51 -0.01
N VAL A 42 -9.18 14.20 1.15
CA VAL A 42 -9.62 14.73 2.44
C VAL A 42 -9.43 16.24 2.50
N GLU A 43 -8.29 16.76 2.05
CA GLU A 43 -8.03 18.20 2.00
C GLU A 43 -8.98 18.95 1.09
N GLN A 44 -9.33 18.39 -0.07
CA GLN A 44 -10.33 18.98 -0.96
C GLN A 44 -11.68 19.13 -0.25
N GLU A 45 -12.14 18.08 0.43
CA GLU A 45 -13.42 18.13 1.16
C GLU A 45 -13.36 19.05 2.39
N LEU A 46 -12.23 19.08 3.09
CA LEU A 46 -12.02 20.01 4.20
C LEU A 46 -12.00 21.47 3.72
N GLY A 47 -11.35 21.76 2.59
CA GLY A 47 -11.35 23.09 1.97
C GLY A 47 -12.73 23.57 1.51
N ASN A 48 -13.65 22.66 1.23
CA ASN A 48 -15.03 23.01 0.90
C ASN A 48 -15.86 23.45 2.11
N VAL A 49 -15.50 23.00 3.33
CA VAL A 49 -16.32 23.21 4.54
C VAL A 49 -15.68 24.15 5.55
N LEU A 50 -14.35 24.28 5.55
CA LEU A 50 -13.61 25.12 6.50
C LEU A 50 -13.42 26.54 5.96
N PRO A 51 -13.41 27.56 6.84
CA PRO A 51 -12.96 28.89 6.47
C PRO A 51 -11.51 28.88 5.95
N PHE A 52 -11.19 29.81 5.05
CA PHE A 52 -9.88 29.92 4.42
C PHE A 52 -8.74 30.08 5.43
N GLU A 53 -9.02 30.70 6.58
CA GLU A 53 -8.06 30.97 7.64
C GLU A 53 -7.70 29.73 8.47
N VAL A 54 -8.40 28.60 8.30
CA VAL A 54 -8.10 27.35 9.02
C VAL A 54 -7.05 26.56 8.24
N PRO A 55 -5.78 26.51 8.70
CA PRO A 55 -4.75 25.76 8.01
C PRO A 55 -4.93 24.26 8.24
N PHE A 56 -4.76 23.48 7.18
CA PHE A 56 -4.69 22.02 7.23
C PHE A 56 -3.66 21.52 6.20
N ALA A 57 -3.08 20.35 6.48
CA ALA A 57 -2.12 19.71 5.60
C ALA A 57 -2.05 18.20 5.86
N THR A 58 -1.79 17.45 4.81
CA THR A 58 -1.47 16.03 4.79
C THR A 58 0.04 15.92 4.89
N ILE A 59 0.48 15.20 5.90
CA ILE A 59 1.90 14.97 6.15
C ILE A 59 2.19 13.52 5.80
N LEU A 60 3.07 13.30 4.82
CA LEU A 60 3.58 11.96 4.54
C LEU A 60 4.28 11.39 5.78
N THR A 61 3.90 10.17 6.15
CA THR A 61 4.22 9.60 7.46
C THR A 61 4.98 8.29 7.33
N GLN A 62 6.22 8.27 7.83
CA GLN A 62 6.98 7.03 7.96
C GLN A 62 6.79 6.44 9.36
N THR A 63 6.67 5.12 9.45
CA THR A 63 6.53 4.41 10.74
C THR A 63 7.66 3.41 10.92
N GLU A 64 8.40 3.56 12.02
CA GLU A 64 9.45 2.63 12.40
C GLU A 64 8.84 1.32 12.93
N VAL A 65 9.43 0.21 12.52
CA VAL A 65 9.00 -1.16 12.86
C VAL A 65 10.21 -2.01 13.27
N ASP A 66 9.99 -3.12 13.96
CA ASP A 66 11.08 -4.07 14.25
C ASP A 66 11.46 -4.85 12.98
N ALA A 67 12.72 -4.80 12.55
CA ALA A 67 13.19 -5.60 11.43
C ALA A 67 13.06 -7.12 11.68
N ASN A 68 13.04 -7.54 12.95
CA ASN A 68 12.86 -8.94 13.36
C ASN A 68 11.41 -9.29 13.72
N ASP A 69 10.44 -8.44 13.40
CA ASP A 69 9.03 -8.70 13.71
C ASP A 69 8.58 -10.04 13.08
N PRO A 70 7.96 -10.96 13.85
CA PRO A 70 7.45 -12.23 13.32
C PRO A 70 6.49 -12.09 12.14
N ALA A 71 5.83 -10.93 11.97
CA ALA A 71 4.94 -10.64 10.85
C ALA A 71 5.64 -10.71 9.48
N PHE A 72 6.95 -10.53 9.41
CA PHE A 72 7.71 -10.72 8.16
C PHE A 72 7.79 -12.19 7.75
N LYS A 73 7.82 -13.12 8.71
CA LYS A 73 7.85 -14.56 8.46
C LYS A 73 6.46 -15.16 8.24
N ASN A 74 5.43 -14.55 8.83
CA ASN A 74 4.04 -14.97 8.66
C ASN A 74 3.13 -13.78 8.29
N PRO A 75 3.08 -13.40 6.99
CA PRO A 75 2.20 -12.35 6.50
C PRO A 75 0.72 -12.66 6.73
N THR A 76 -0.05 -11.71 7.25
CA THR A 76 -1.49 -11.90 7.56
C THR A 76 -2.40 -10.79 7.05
N LYS A 77 -1.87 -9.62 6.71
CA LYS A 77 -2.69 -8.48 6.29
C LYS A 77 -3.07 -8.60 4.83
N PHE A 78 -4.36 -8.72 4.55
CA PHE A 78 -4.86 -8.75 3.19
C PHE A 78 -4.74 -7.41 2.47
N VAL A 79 -4.33 -7.44 1.21
CA VAL A 79 -4.22 -6.26 0.33
C VAL A 79 -4.78 -6.56 -1.06
N GLY A 80 -5.27 -5.51 -1.72
CA GLY A 80 -5.75 -5.62 -3.10
C GLY A 80 -7.05 -6.41 -3.25
N PRO A 81 -7.39 -6.81 -4.49
CA PRO A 81 -8.66 -7.44 -4.83
C PRO A 81 -8.72 -8.91 -4.36
N VAL A 82 -9.91 -9.49 -4.48
CA VAL A 82 -10.19 -10.92 -4.30
C VAL A 82 -9.99 -11.69 -5.60
N TYR A 83 -9.60 -12.96 -5.48
CA TYR A 83 -9.33 -13.90 -6.56
C TYR A 83 -9.99 -15.26 -6.28
N SER A 84 -10.18 -16.08 -7.31
CA SER A 84 -10.38 -17.53 -7.10
C SER A 84 -9.10 -18.16 -6.53
N LYS A 85 -9.21 -19.40 -6.06
CA LYS A 85 -8.04 -20.16 -5.56
C LYS A 85 -7.00 -20.34 -6.67
N GLU A 86 -7.47 -20.77 -7.84
CA GLU A 86 -6.63 -21.08 -9.01
C GLU A 86 -5.92 -19.83 -9.53
N GLU A 87 -6.63 -18.70 -9.61
CA GLU A 87 -6.06 -17.41 -9.99
C GLU A 87 -5.01 -16.94 -8.96
N ALA A 88 -5.31 -17.07 -7.67
CA ALA A 88 -4.39 -16.68 -6.61
C ALA A 88 -3.11 -17.52 -6.60
N GLU A 89 -3.21 -18.83 -6.80
CA GLU A 89 -2.07 -19.75 -6.88
C GLU A 89 -1.18 -19.43 -8.09
N LYS A 90 -1.79 -19.12 -9.25
CA LYS A 90 -1.06 -18.67 -10.44
C LYS A 90 -0.29 -17.37 -10.17
N LEU A 91 -0.97 -16.35 -9.64
CA LEU A 91 -0.34 -15.06 -9.32
C LEU A 91 0.73 -15.19 -8.24
N ALA A 92 0.55 -16.10 -7.27
CA ALA A 92 1.55 -16.40 -6.26
C ALA A 92 2.84 -16.96 -6.88
N ALA A 93 2.72 -17.89 -7.83
CA ALA A 93 3.85 -18.45 -8.55
C ALA A 93 4.54 -17.42 -9.47
N GLU A 94 3.76 -16.62 -10.21
CA GLU A 94 4.31 -15.64 -11.17
C GLU A 94 4.96 -14.44 -10.48
N LYS A 95 4.35 -13.91 -9.41
CA LYS A 95 4.77 -12.66 -8.77
C LYS A 95 5.46 -12.86 -7.42
N GLY A 96 5.66 -14.11 -6.98
CA GLY A 96 6.24 -14.44 -5.68
C GLY A 96 5.38 -13.97 -4.50
N TRP A 97 4.07 -13.92 -4.66
CA TRP A 97 3.16 -13.46 -3.61
C TRP A 97 2.84 -14.56 -2.61
N THR A 98 2.63 -14.17 -1.35
CA THR A 98 1.92 -15.01 -0.39
C THR A 98 0.42 -14.72 -0.48
N VAL A 99 -0.40 -15.76 -0.61
CA VAL A 99 -1.86 -15.66 -0.66
C VAL A 99 -2.48 -16.49 0.46
N LYS A 100 -3.61 -16.04 1.00
CA LYS A 100 -4.40 -16.77 2.01
C LYS A 100 -5.89 -16.68 1.66
N ALA A 101 -6.67 -17.63 2.19
CA ALA A 101 -8.12 -17.62 2.06
C ALA A 101 -8.73 -16.44 2.86
N ASP A 102 -9.63 -15.71 2.23
CA ASP A 102 -10.46 -14.63 2.79
C ASP A 102 -11.93 -15.00 2.53
N GLY A 103 -12.47 -15.87 3.40
CA GLY A 103 -13.76 -16.53 3.18
C GLY A 103 -13.73 -17.50 2.01
N GLN A 104 -14.62 -17.30 1.04
CA GLN A 104 -14.69 -18.11 -0.19
C GLN A 104 -13.68 -17.69 -1.27
N TYR A 105 -12.98 -16.58 -1.07
CA TYR A 105 -12.01 -16.03 -2.01
C TYR A 105 -10.58 -16.16 -1.48
N TYR A 106 -9.61 -15.81 -2.32
CA TYR A 106 -8.21 -15.72 -1.97
C TYR A 106 -7.67 -14.33 -2.22
N ARG A 107 -6.74 -13.88 -1.37
CA ARG A 107 -6.13 -12.54 -1.47
C ARG A 107 -4.65 -12.58 -1.13
N ARG A 108 -3.91 -11.65 -1.71
CA ARG A 108 -2.52 -11.39 -1.34
C ARG A 108 -2.46 -10.95 0.12
N VAL A 109 -1.54 -11.53 0.87
CA VAL A 109 -1.18 -11.09 2.22
C VAL A 109 0.21 -10.49 2.24
N VAL A 110 0.40 -9.50 3.09
CA VAL A 110 1.68 -8.81 3.30
C VAL A 110 2.01 -8.75 4.79
N PRO A 111 3.30 -8.58 5.17
CA PRO A 111 3.68 -8.33 6.54
C PRO A 111 2.94 -7.12 7.11
N SER A 112 2.55 -7.21 8.38
CA SER A 112 1.95 -6.11 9.14
C SER A 112 2.59 -6.04 10.52
N PRO A 113 3.87 -5.66 10.59
CA PRO A 113 4.62 -5.57 11.84
C PRO A 113 4.00 -4.52 12.77
N LYS A 114 4.27 -4.66 14.08
CA LYS A 114 3.76 -3.69 15.06
C LYS A 114 4.47 -2.35 14.88
N PRO A 115 3.71 -1.23 14.80
CA PRO A 115 4.31 0.09 14.73
C PRO A 115 5.00 0.42 16.06
N LYS A 116 6.24 0.93 16.00
CA LYS A 116 6.97 1.40 17.19
C LYS A 116 6.82 2.90 17.39
N ARG A 117 7.03 3.68 16.34
CA ARG A 117 7.02 5.16 16.41
C ARG A 117 6.82 5.78 15.03
N ILE A 118 6.17 6.94 15.00
CA ILE A 118 6.15 7.80 13.82
C ILE A 118 7.54 8.43 13.65
N SER A 119 8.22 8.07 12.56
CA SER A 119 9.50 8.66 12.19
C SER A 119 9.24 10.05 11.62
N ARG A 120 9.97 11.05 12.13
CA ARG A 120 10.08 12.36 11.49
C ARG A 120 11.18 12.21 10.44
N CYS A 121 10.94 12.61 9.19
CA CYS A 121 11.85 12.45 8.05
C CYS A 121 13.33 12.54 8.44
N ALA A 122 14.11 11.56 7.94
CA ALA A 122 15.53 11.30 8.19
C ALA A 122 16.27 12.37 8.98
N ARG A 123 16.70 12.04 10.21
CA ARG A 123 17.91 12.68 10.74
C ARG A 123 19.02 12.35 9.75
N SER A 124 19.58 13.35 9.07
CA SER A 124 20.91 13.22 8.50
C SER A 124 21.84 12.90 9.66
N SER A 125 22.21 11.63 9.80
CA SER A 125 23.45 11.28 10.49
C SER A 125 24.56 12.03 9.75
N GLY A 126 25.14 13.00 10.45
CA GLY A 126 26.29 13.76 9.96
C GLY A 126 27.54 12.89 9.83
#